data_AF-A0A9D8YNB6-F1
#
_entry.id   AF-A0A9D8YNB6-F1
#
_cell.length_a   1.000
_cell.length_b   1.000
_cell.length_c   1.000
_cell.angle_alpha   90.00
_cell.angle_beta   90.00
_cell.angle_gamma   90.00
#
_symmetry.space_group_name_H-M   'P 1'
#
loop_
_entity.id
_entity.type
_entity.pdbx_description
1 polymer ?
#
loop_
_entity_poly.entity_id
_entity_poly.type
_entity_poly.pdbx_seq_one_letter_code
_entity_poly.pdbx_strand_id
1 'polypeptide(L)'
;MLSETPQRRLQRLPDFTGKALNSFTSVLLRHGLPGVLLGFAFLSLPATFVLLKPSLQPALADPSTYLLGGCLIFGAMFGYQFVRERSLDARQMGWALYLLGVAAWEEWVFRIALPSWLTDIGLDFRTAVVASNLVFGLMHYFTLRWKWQWCLLAFLGGVGLSRNYMMFGDFLLIVAIHWIATYINTPRYPGQSRA
;
A
#
# COMPACT_ATOMS: atom_id res chain seq x y z
N MET A 1 5.05 -33.98 -14.94
CA MET A 1 4.26 -33.03 -14.13
C MET A 1 5.25 -32.20 -13.32
N LEU A 2 5.54 -30.96 -13.75
CA LEU A 2 6.33 -30.05 -12.93
C LEU A 2 5.45 -29.64 -11.75
N SER A 3 5.88 -29.91 -10.52
CA SER A 3 5.14 -29.47 -9.34
C SER A 3 5.09 -27.95 -9.36
N GLU A 4 3.90 -27.36 -9.52
CA GLU A 4 3.73 -25.93 -9.39
C GLU A 4 4.01 -25.53 -7.94
N THR A 5 5.22 -25.03 -7.70
CA THR A 5 5.53 -24.34 -6.45
C THR A 5 4.50 -23.21 -6.28
N PRO A 6 3.78 -23.10 -5.15
CA PRO A 6 2.78 -22.06 -4.97
C PRO A 6 3.38 -20.67 -5.21
N GLN A 7 2.97 -20.01 -6.30
CA GLN A 7 3.46 -18.67 -6.61
C GLN A 7 2.97 -17.68 -5.56
N ARG A 8 3.90 -16.98 -4.92
CA ARG A 8 3.56 -15.91 -3.97
C ARG A 8 3.05 -14.68 -4.71
N ARG A 9 2.26 -13.83 -4.04
CA ARG A 9 1.57 -12.70 -4.69
C ARG A 9 2.52 -11.69 -5.36
N LEU A 10 3.73 -11.49 -4.85
CA LEU A 10 4.77 -10.63 -5.44
C LEU A 10 5.66 -11.36 -6.47
N GLN A 11 5.52 -12.68 -6.62
CA GLN A 11 6.34 -13.49 -7.51
C GLN A 11 5.57 -13.89 -8.77
N ARG A 12 6.16 -13.69 -9.95
CA ARG A 12 5.57 -14.07 -11.24
C ARG A 12 6.61 -14.70 -12.14
N LEU A 13 6.18 -15.75 -12.84
CA LEU A 13 6.94 -16.34 -13.93
C LEU A 13 7.29 -15.29 -15.01
N PRO A 14 8.30 -15.58 -15.85
CA PRO A 14 8.58 -14.82 -17.05
C PRO A 14 7.32 -14.54 -17.89
N ASP A 15 7.22 -13.33 -18.43
CA ASP A 15 6.26 -13.02 -19.51
C ASP A 15 6.99 -13.10 -20.86
N PHE A 16 6.40 -12.52 -21.91
CA PHE A 16 6.97 -12.44 -23.25
C PHE A 16 8.33 -11.73 -23.32
N THR A 17 8.73 -10.97 -22.28
CA THR A 17 10.06 -10.36 -22.18
C THR A 17 11.12 -11.30 -21.61
N GLY A 18 10.74 -12.52 -21.20
CA GLY A 18 11.62 -13.50 -20.56
C GLY A 18 11.99 -13.18 -19.11
N LYS A 19 11.52 -12.06 -18.54
CA LYS A 19 11.90 -11.63 -17.18
C LYS A 19 10.87 -12.03 -16.11
N ALA A 20 11.31 -12.84 -15.16
CA ALA A 20 10.56 -13.15 -13.95
C ALA A 20 10.51 -11.93 -13.00
N LEU A 21 9.44 -11.83 -12.22
CA LEU A 21 9.37 -10.98 -11.03
C LEU A 21 9.59 -11.89 -9.84
N ASN A 22 10.82 -12.03 -9.34
CA ASN A 22 11.12 -12.97 -8.27
C ASN A 22 12.00 -12.39 -7.15
N SER A 23 12.52 -11.17 -7.32
CA SER A 23 13.37 -10.48 -6.36
C SER A 23 12.74 -9.18 -5.86
N PHE A 24 13.15 -8.74 -4.68
CA PHE A 24 12.77 -7.44 -4.13
C PHE A 24 13.16 -6.28 -5.07
N THR A 25 14.38 -6.31 -5.61
CA THR A 25 14.87 -5.29 -6.54
C THR A 25 13.99 -5.19 -7.79
N SER A 26 13.53 -6.31 -8.34
CA SER A 26 12.61 -6.31 -9.49
C SER A 26 11.27 -5.67 -9.15
N VAL A 27 10.72 -5.95 -7.96
CA VAL A 27 9.48 -5.34 -7.47
C VAL A 27 9.67 -3.84 -7.25
N LEU A 28 10.75 -3.45 -6.58
CA LEU A 28 11.08 -2.05 -6.31
C LEU A 28 11.24 -1.26 -7.60
N LEU A 29 12.02 -1.75 -8.58
CA LEU A 29 12.26 -1.02 -9.82
C LEU A 29 11.01 -0.95 -10.72
N ARG A 30 10.20 -2.01 -10.76
CA ARG A 30 9.03 -2.03 -11.66
C ARG A 30 7.81 -1.34 -11.10
N HIS A 31 7.61 -1.39 -9.80
CA HIS A 31 6.41 -0.89 -9.15
C HIS A 31 6.70 0.24 -8.17
N GLY A 32 7.66 0.03 -7.26
CA GLY A 32 8.04 1.03 -6.27
C GLY A 32 8.52 2.32 -6.91
N LEU A 33 9.42 2.26 -7.90
CA LEU A 33 9.99 3.43 -8.56
C LEU A 33 8.92 4.27 -9.28
N PRO A 34 8.04 3.72 -10.14
CA PRO A 34 6.94 4.51 -10.69
C PRO A 34 6.03 5.14 -9.63
N GLY A 35 5.69 4.41 -8.56
CA GLY A 35 4.87 4.95 -7.46
C GLY A 35 5.55 6.07 -6.69
N VAL A 36 6.86 5.95 -6.47
CA VAL A 36 7.69 6.98 -5.83
C VAL A 36 7.81 8.21 -6.74
N LEU A 37 8.09 8.04 -8.03
CA LEU A 37 8.17 9.16 -8.98
C LEU A 37 6.83 9.91 -9.08
N LEU A 38 5.71 9.18 -9.11
CA LEU A 38 4.37 9.78 -9.10
C LEU A 38 4.13 10.61 -7.84
N GLY A 39 4.47 10.10 -6.66
CA GLY A 39 4.34 10.87 -5.42
C GLY A 39 5.28 12.07 -5.35
N PHE A 40 6.52 11.94 -5.86
CA PHE A 40 7.44 13.09 -5.97
C PHE A 40 6.88 14.20 -6.86
N ALA A 41 6.20 13.86 -7.97
CA ALA A 41 5.54 14.86 -8.80
C ALA A 41 4.46 15.65 -8.03
N PHE A 42 3.80 15.01 -7.05
CA PHE A 42 2.81 15.66 -6.19
C PHE A 42 3.41 16.53 -5.07
N LEU A 43 4.65 16.27 -4.63
CA LEU A 43 5.30 17.10 -3.59
C LEU A 43 5.47 18.56 -4.02
N SER A 44 5.51 18.83 -5.32
CA SER A 44 5.61 20.19 -5.86
C SER A 44 4.26 20.92 -5.95
N LEU A 45 3.15 20.25 -5.63
CA LEU A 45 1.79 20.82 -5.74
C LEU A 45 1.23 21.12 -4.34
N PRO A 46 1.09 22.41 -3.96
CA PRO A 46 0.59 22.80 -2.64
C PRO A 46 -0.77 22.21 -2.29
N ALA A 47 -1.66 22.05 -3.28
CA ALA A 47 -3.00 21.48 -3.11
C ALA A 47 -2.99 20.09 -2.47
N THR A 48 -1.96 19.29 -2.70
CA THR A 48 -1.84 17.92 -2.18
C THR A 48 -1.58 17.88 -0.66
N PHE A 49 -1.15 19.00 -0.08
CA PHE A 49 -0.91 19.15 1.35
C PHE A 49 -2.06 19.81 2.10
N VAL A 50 -2.97 20.50 1.39
CA VAL A 50 -4.12 21.20 1.98
C VAL A 50 -5.03 20.22 2.72
N LEU A 51 -5.22 19.02 2.18
CA LEU A 51 -6.02 17.97 2.80
C LEU A 51 -5.19 17.06 3.73
N LEU A 52 -3.88 16.90 3.48
CA LEU A 52 -3.01 16.07 4.31
C LEU A 52 -2.79 16.67 5.71
N LYS A 53 -2.53 17.97 5.81
CA LYS A 53 -2.21 18.59 7.11
C LYS A 53 -3.37 18.52 8.13
N PRO A 54 -4.62 18.86 7.76
CA PRO A 54 -5.76 18.71 8.66
C PRO A 54 -6.01 17.25 9.05
N SER A 55 -5.76 16.29 8.15
CA SER A 55 -6.03 14.88 8.43
C SER A 55 -5.03 14.21 9.36
N LEU A 56 -3.97 14.91 9.74
CA LEU A 56 -3.04 14.53 10.81
C LEU A 56 -3.42 15.14 12.17
N GLN A 57 -4.35 16.10 12.22
CA GLN A 57 -4.74 16.76 13.48
C GLN A 57 -5.29 15.80 14.53
N PRO A 58 -6.13 14.79 14.20
CA PRO A 58 -6.56 13.81 15.19
C PRO A 58 -5.39 13.16 15.94
N ALA A 59 -4.32 12.80 15.23
CA ALA A 59 -3.12 12.20 15.81
C ALA A 59 -2.26 13.18 16.62
N LEU A 60 -2.24 14.46 16.23
CA LEU A 60 -1.55 15.50 16.99
C LEU A 60 -2.31 15.87 18.27
N ALA A 61 -3.64 15.77 18.24
CA ALA A 61 -4.50 16.06 19.38
C ALA A 61 -4.47 14.96 20.44
N ASP A 62 -4.36 13.69 20.03
CA ASP A 62 -4.23 12.54 20.92
C ASP A 62 -3.10 11.59 20.48
N PRO A 63 -1.83 12.01 20.62
CA PRO A 63 -0.70 11.19 20.17
C PRO A 63 -0.61 9.86 20.90
N SER A 64 -1.11 9.79 22.14
CA SER A 64 -1.06 8.58 22.96
C SER A 64 -1.88 7.44 22.36
N THR A 65 -3.11 7.72 21.90
CA THR A 65 -3.98 6.72 21.27
C THR A 65 -3.39 6.22 19.96
N TYR A 66 -2.81 7.09 19.14
CA TYR A 66 -2.20 6.67 17.86
C TYR A 66 -0.91 5.86 18.07
N LEU A 67 -0.08 6.24 19.05
CA LEU A 67 1.09 5.45 19.41
C LEU A 67 0.70 4.08 19.95
N LEU A 68 -0.26 4.02 20.88
CA LEU A 68 -0.77 2.76 21.42
C LEU A 68 -1.39 1.89 20.31
N GLY A 69 -2.24 2.47 19.46
CA GLY A 69 -2.84 1.78 18.32
C GLY A 69 -1.80 1.23 17.35
N GLY A 70 -0.79 2.05 17.00
CA GLY A 70 0.34 1.63 16.16
C GLY A 70 1.14 0.49 16.79
N CYS A 71 1.47 0.58 18.09
CA CYS A 71 2.16 -0.47 18.84
C CYS A 71 1.34 -1.76 18.92
N LEU A 72 0.02 -1.66 19.12
CA LEU A 72 -0.88 -2.82 19.15
C LEU A 72 -0.95 -3.51 17.79
N ILE A 73 -1.08 -2.74 16.70
CA ILE A 73 -1.08 -3.28 15.34
C ILE A 73 0.25 -3.97 15.04
N PHE A 74 1.37 -3.29 15.33
CA PHE A 74 2.70 -3.84 15.10
C PHE A 74 2.95 -5.11 15.93
N GLY A 75 2.56 -5.09 17.20
CA GLY A 75 2.62 -6.24 18.10
C GLY A 75 1.74 -7.40 17.63
N ALA A 76 0.54 -7.13 17.10
CA ALA A 76 -0.34 -8.14 16.53
C ALA A 76 0.26 -8.76 15.25
N MET A 77 0.86 -7.96 14.38
CA MET A 77 1.58 -8.46 13.19
C MET A 77 2.77 -9.36 13.57
N PHE A 78 3.47 -8.98 14.64
CA PHE A 78 4.57 -9.76 15.20
C PHE A 78 4.08 -11.07 15.82
N GLY A 79 3.02 -11.03 16.63
CA GLY A 79 2.39 -12.22 17.20
C GLY A 79 1.87 -13.18 16.14
N TYR A 80 1.20 -12.64 15.10
CA TYR A 80 0.75 -13.42 13.94
C TYR A 80 1.91 -14.15 13.28
N GLN A 81 3.06 -13.49 13.11
CA GLN A 81 4.24 -14.11 12.54
C GLN A 81 4.83 -15.17 13.44
N PHE A 82 5.00 -14.87 14.73
CA PHE A 82 5.54 -15.81 15.70
C PHE A 82 4.71 -17.09 15.77
N VAL A 83 3.37 -16.99 15.73
CA VAL A 83 2.48 -18.15 15.67
C VAL A 83 2.73 -19.01 14.43
N ARG A 84 3.04 -18.39 13.28
CA ARG A 84 3.23 -19.08 12.00
C ARG A 84 4.62 -19.66 11.80
N GLU A 85 5.65 -19.00 12.32
CA GLU A 85 7.05 -19.33 12.03
C GLU A 85 7.86 -19.74 13.24
N ARG A 86 7.31 -19.56 14.44
CA ARG A 86 7.96 -19.88 15.73
C ARG A 86 9.33 -19.22 15.89
N SER A 87 9.58 -18.12 15.16
CA SER A 87 10.84 -17.39 15.15
C SER A 87 10.59 -15.89 15.13
N LEU A 88 11.54 -15.15 15.73
CA LEU A 88 11.56 -13.70 15.74
C LEU A 88 12.77 -13.25 14.91
N ASP A 89 12.51 -12.62 13.77
CA ASP A 89 13.54 -12.16 12.85
C ASP A 89 13.46 -10.62 12.72
N ALA A 90 14.55 -9.93 13.03
CA ALA A 90 14.65 -8.48 12.89
C ALA A 90 14.39 -8.01 11.44
N ARG A 91 14.70 -8.84 10.44
CA ARG A 91 14.39 -8.55 9.03
C ARG A 91 12.90 -8.51 8.78
N GLN A 92 12.14 -9.35 9.48
CA GLN A 92 10.70 -9.39 9.39
C GLN A 92 10.05 -8.18 10.08
N MET A 93 10.65 -7.68 11.17
CA MET A 93 10.26 -6.40 11.77
C MET A 93 10.51 -5.24 10.80
N GLY A 94 11.70 -5.21 10.19
CA GLY A 94 12.03 -4.24 9.14
C GLY A 94 11.09 -4.31 7.94
N TRP A 95 10.63 -5.51 7.58
CA TRP A 95 9.64 -5.71 6.52
C TRP A 95 8.28 -5.12 6.88
N ALA A 96 7.79 -5.34 8.09
CA ALA A 96 6.54 -4.73 8.55
C ALA A 96 6.62 -3.19 8.52
N LEU A 97 7.73 -2.61 8.98
CA LEU A 97 7.95 -1.15 8.94
C LEU A 97 8.10 -0.63 7.49
N TYR A 98 8.76 -1.39 6.62
CA TYR A 98 8.81 -1.05 5.19
C TYR A 98 7.41 -0.98 4.58
N LEU A 99 6.54 -1.96 4.89
CA LEU A 99 5.16 -1.97 4.40
C LEU A 99 4.32 -0.83 4.99
N LEU A 100 4.62 -0.34 6.20
CA LEU A 100 4.00 0.86 6.75
C LEU A 100 4.35 2.09 5.91
N GLY A 101 5.63 2.25 5.56
CA GLY A 101 6.08 3.34 4.69
C GLY A 101 5.43 3.30 3.31
N VAL A 102 5.30 2.10 2.72
CA VAL A 102 4.57 1.91 1.45
C VAL A 102 3.10 2.28 1.61
N ALA A 103 2.41 1.78 2.63
CA ALA A 103 1.00 2.09 2.88
C ALA A 103 0.76 3.60 3.06
N ALA A 104 1.61 4.28 3.84
CA ALA A 104 1.55 5.73 4.02
C ALA A 104 1.72 6.47 2.68
N TRP A 105 2.71 6.07 1.89
CA TRP A 105 2.97 6.69 0.60
C TRP A 105 1.80 6.49 -0.37
N GLU A 106 1.31 5.25 -0.52
CA GLU A 106 0.23 4.93 -1.44
C GLU A 106 -1.10 5.56 -1.03
N GLU A 107 -1.43 5.58 0.26
CA GLU A 107 -2.65 6.26 0.71
C GLU A 107 -2.56 7.76 0.48
N TRP A 108 -1.41 8.40 0.75
CA TRP A 108 -1.27 9.83 0.46
C TRP A 108 -1.42 10.11 -1.04
N VAL A 109 -0.70 9.38 -1.90
CA VAL A 109 -0.73 9.60 -3.35
C VAL A 109 -2.13 9.37 -3.91
N PHE A 110 -2.79 8.25 -3.59
CA PHE A 110 -4.00 7.84 -4.29
C PHE A 110 -5.30 8.27 -3.60
N ARG A 111 -5.30 8.59 -2.30
CA ARG A 111 -6.53 9.00 -1.59
C ARG A 111 -6.57 10.51 -1.37
N ILE A 112 -5.43 11.18 -1.42
CA ILE A 112 -5.33 12.62 -1.18
C ILE A 112 -4.80 13.33 -2.42
N ALA A 113 -3.55 13.08 -2.81
CA ALA A 113 -2.86 13.91 -3.80
C ALA A 113 -3.49 13.83 -5.20
N LEU A 114 -3.62 12.64 -5.76
CA LEU A 114 -4.16 12.42 -7.11
C LEU A 114 -5.64 12.82 -7.21
N PRO A 115 -6.55 12.46 -6.29
CA PRO A 115 -7.93 12.95 -6.31
C PRO A 115 -8.04 14.48 -6.21
N SER A 116 -7.20 15.12 -5.39
CA SER A 116 -7.19 16.58 -5.27
C SER A 116 -6.78 17.24 -6.57
N TRP A 117 -5.68 16.77 -7.16
CA TRP A 117 -5.20 17.28 -8.44
C TRP A 117 -6.21 17.07 -9.58
N LEU A 118 -6.86 15.90 -9.63
CA LEU A 118 -7.91 15.61 -10.60
C LEU A 118 -9.12 16.55 -10.43
N THR A 119 -9.44 16.91 -9.18
CA THR A 119 -10.50 17.88 -8.89
C THR A 119 -10.11 19.29 -9.36
N ASP A 120 -8.86 19.69 -9.13
CA ASP A 120 -8.33 21.00 -9.56
C ASP A 120 -8.36 21.19 -11.08
N ILE A 121 -8.23 20.11 -11.87
CA ILE A 121 -8.34 20.14 -13.33
C ILE A 121 -9.77 19.95 -13.85
N GLY A 122 -10.78 19.94 -12.96
CA GLY A 122 -12.20 20.04 -13.33
C GLY A 122 -13.03 18.76 -13.21
N LEU A 123 -12.51 17.67 -12.64
CA LEU A 123 -13.36 16.51 -12.29
C LEU A 123 -14.14 16.80 -11.01
N ASP A 124 -15.35 16.28 -10.88
CA ASP A 124 -15.99 16.22 -9.58
C ASP A 124 -15.26 15.23 -8.66
N PHE A 125 -15.35 15.45 -7.35
CA PHE A 125 -14.59 14.68 -6.38
C PHE A 125 -14.86 13.17 -6.41
N ARG A 126 -16.11 12.75 -6.69
CA ARG A 126 -16.44 11.31 -6.72
C ARG A 126 -15.80 10.64 -7.93
N THR A 127 -15.86 11.28 -9.08
CA THR A 127 -15.19 10.82 -10.29
C THR A 127 -13.68 10.82 -10.11
N ALA A 128 -13.09 11.82 -9.46
CA ALA A 128 -11.66 11.87 -9.13
C ALA A 128 -11.22 10.70 -8.24
N VAL A 129 -12.02 10.34 -7.22
CA VAL A 129 -11.78 9.16 -6.38
C VAL A 129 -11.82 7.87 -7.19
N VAL A 130 -12.83 7.68 -8.04
CA VAL A 130 -12.95 6.49 -8.89
C VAL A 130 -11.76 6.40 -9.86
N ALA A 131 -11.41 7.49 -10.53
CA ALA A 131 -10.29 7.55 -11.46
C ALA A 131 -8.96 7.24 -10.76
N SER A 132 -8.70 7.82 -9.59
CA SER A 132 -7.49 7.56 -8.82
C SER A 132 -7.35 6.08 -8.41
N ASN A 133 -8.44 5.47 -7.93
CA ASN A 133 -8.43 4.05 -7.57
C ASN A 133 -8.28 3.13 -8.78
N LEU A 134 -8.80 3.54 -9.94
CA LEU A 134 -8.57 2.82 -11.20
C LEU A 134 -7.09 2.87 -11.58
N VAL A 135 -6.45 4.04 -11.51
CA VAL A 135 -5.00 4.19 -11.72
C VAL A 135 -4.22 3.30 -10.74
N PHE A 136 -4.59 3.26 -9.46
CA PHE A 136 -3.97 2.39 -8.47
C PHE A 136 -4.02 0.91 -8.86
N GLY A 137 -5.20 0.42 -9.24
CA GLY A 137 -5.38 -0.97 -9.69
C GLY A 137 -4.65 -1.29 -11.00
N LEU A 138 -4.66 -0.37 -11.97
CA LEU A 138 -3.93 -0.51 -13.24
C LEU A 138 -2.42 -0.51 -13.03
N MET A 139 -1.89 0.32 -12.13
CA MET A 139 -0.48 0.28 -11.76
C MET A 139 -0.12 -1.10 -11.26
N HIS A 140 -0.89 -1.68 -10.34
CA HIS A 140 -0.66 -3.05 -9.85
C HIS A 140 -0.75 -4.10 -10.97
N TYR A 141 -1.68 -3.92 -11.92
CA TYR A 141 -1.82 -4.82 -13.06
C TYR A 141 -0.57 -4.80 -13.94
N PHE A 142 -0.11 -3.63 -14.38
CA PHE A 142 1.00 -3.52 -15.34
C PHE A 142 2.38 -3.67 -14.70
N THR A 143 2.57 -3.14 -13.49
CA THR A 143 3.90 -3.11 -12.83
C THR A 143 4.20 -4.39 -12.07
N LEU A 144 3.21 -4.95 -11.36
CA LEU A 144 3.35 -6.18 -10.56
C LEU A 144 2.75 -7.42 -11.24
N ARG A 145 2.09 -7.27 -12.39
CA ARG A 145 1.41 -8.37 -13.10
C ARG A 145 0.43 -9.10 -12.17
N TRP A 146 -0.31 -8.34 -11.36
CA TRP A 146 -1.39 -8.90 -10.57
C TRP A 146 -2.50 -9.43 -11.48
N LYS A 147 -3.12 -10.55 -11.08
CA LYS A 147 -4.33 -11.01 -11.77
C LYS A 147 -5.41 -9.94 -11.62
N TRP A 148 -6.22 -9.75 -12.65
CA TRP A 148 -7.20 -8.65 -12.70
C TRP A 148 -8.17 -8.66 -11.51
N GLN A 149 -8.52 -9.83 -10.95
CA GLN A 149 -9.39 -9.92 -9.77
C GLN A 149 -8.77 -9.23 -8.54
N TRP A 150 -7.46 -9.35 -8.36
CA TRP A 150 -6.74 -8.70 -7.27
C TRP A 150 -6.65 -7.19 -7.47
N CYS A 151 -6.56 -6.73 -8.72
CA CYS A 151 -6.64 -5.32 -9.07
C CYS A 151 -8.05 -4.77 -8.82
N LEU A 152 -9.10 -5.54 -9.12
CA LEU A 152 -10.48 -5.16 -8.80
C LEU A 152 -10.70 -5.06 -7.29
N LEU A 153 -10.17 -6.01 -6.50
CA LEU A 153 -10.24 -5.94 -5.05
C LEU A 153 -9.46 -4.73 -4.49
N ALA A 154 -8.29 -4.43 -5.04
CA ALA A 154 -7.51 -3.24 -4.67
C ALA A 154 -8.25 -1.94 -5.01
N PHE A 155 -8.90 -1.89 -6.19
CA PHE A 155 -9.77 -0.79 -6.60
C PHE A 155 -10.94 -0.59 -5.62
N LEU A 156 -11.71 -1.65 -5.34
CA LEU A 156 -12.87 -1.56 -4.44
C LEU A 156 -12.46 -1.25 -3.00
N GLY A 157 -11.40 -1.89 -2.51
CA GLY A 157 -10.82 -1.59 -1.20
C GLY A 157 -10.37 -0.14 -1.11
N GLY A 158 -9.78 0.38 -2.18
CA GLY A 158 -9.36 1.77 -2.23
C GLY A 158 -10.49 2.79 -2.27
N VAL A 159 -11.58 2.51 -3.00
CA VAL A 159 -12.81 3.31 -2.91
C VAL A 159 -13.37 3.29 -1.49
N GLY A 160 -13.33 2.14 -0.81
CA GLY A 160 -13.71 1.99 0.59
C GLY A 160 -12.85 2.86 1.54
N LEU A 161 -11.52 2.86 1.34
CA LEU A 161 -10.60 3.71 2.11
C LEU A 161 -10.81 5.20 1.82
N SER A 162 -11.05 5.59 0.56
CA SER A 162 -11.43 6.98 0.22
C SER A 162 -12.70 7.41 0.95
N ARG A 163 -13.70 6.52 1.07
CA ARG A 163 -14.91 6.80 1.85
C ARG A 163 -14.63 6.92 3.35
N ASN A 164 -13.79 6.05 3.90
CA ASN A 164 -13.39 6.12 5.30
C ASN A 164 -12.67 7.44 5.60
N TYR A 165 -11.73 7.84 4.74
CA TYR A 165 -11.05 9.13 4.82
C TYR A 165 -12.02 10.31 4.77
N MET A 166 -12.99 10.32 3.86
CA MET A 166 -14.01 11.38 3.79
C MET A 166 -14.87 11.47 5.05
N MET A 167 -15.16 10.33 5.69
CA MET A 167 -16.05 10.27 6.84
C MET A 167 -15.36 10.69 8.14
N PHE A 168 -14.11 10.28 8.33
CA PHE A 168 -13.38 10.48 9.58
C PHE A 168 -12.31 11.57 9.49
N GLY A 169 -11.87 11.94 8.28
CA GLY A 169 -10.80 12.90 8.07
C GLY A 169 -9.47 12.45 8.66
N ASP A 170 -9.25 11.16 8.86
CA ASP A 170 -8.07 10.62 9.54
C ASP A 170 -7.18 9.87 8.55
N PHE A 171 -6.01 10.45 8.28
CA PHE A 171 -5.03 9.84 7.38
C PHE A 171 -4.36 8.61 7.99
N LEU A 172 -4.00 8.65 9.27
CA LEU A 172 -3.29 7.53 9.89
C LEU A 172 -4.19 6.30 10.05
N LEU A 173 -5.51 6.50 10.18
CA LEU A 173 -6.48 5.40 10.18
C LEU A 173 -6.48 4.63 8.85
N ILE A 174 -6.59 5.32 7.71
CA ILE A 174 -6.57 4.64 6.40
C ILE A 174 -5.22 3.97 6.12
N VAL A 175 -4.12 4.59 6.57
CA VAL A 175 -2.78 4.01 6.50
C VAL A 175 -2.69 2.74 7.34
N ALA A 176 -3.23 2.73 8.55
CA ALA A 176 -3.25 1.56 9.42
C ALA A 176 -4.05 0.40 8.79
N ILE A 177 -5.24 0.67 8.24
CA ILE A 177 -6.07 -0.35 7.57
C ILE A 177 -5.32 -0.93 6.37
N HIS A 178 -4.75 -0.08 5.52
CA HIS A 178 -3.99 -0.54 4.35
C HIS A 178 -2.73 -1.31 4.78
N TRP A 179 -2.01 -0.84 5.79
CA TRP A 179 -0.83 -1.51 6.31
C TRP A 179 -1.14 -2.94 6.78
N ILE A 180 -2.23 -3.13 7.53
CA ILE A 180 -2.72 -4.44 7.96
C ILE A 180 -3.03 -5.32 6.75
N ALA A 181 -3.82 -4.80 5.80
CA ALA A 181 -4.22 -5.55 4.62
C ALA A 181 -2.99 -5.99 3.80
N THR A 182 -2.03 -5.08 3.59
CA THR A 182 -0.81 -5.36 2.84
C THR A 182 0.06 -6.38 3.57
N TYR A 183 0.26 -6.23 4.88
CA TYR A 183 1.04 -7.19 5.68
C TYR A 183 0.43 -8.60 5.64
N ILE A 184 -0.88 -8.76 5.82
CA ILE A 184 -1.54 -10.08 5.76
C ILE A 184 -1.35 -10.70 4.37
N ASN A 185 -1.36 -9.90 3.30
CA ASN A 185 -1.19 -10.35 1.93
C ASN A 185 0.26 -10.65 1.55
N THR A 186 1.23 -9.99 2.18
CA THR A 186 2.67 -10.17 1.95
C THR A 186 3.42 -10.34 3.27
N PRO A 187 3.11 -11.37 4.07
CA PRO A 187 3.59 -11.47 5.46
C PRO A 187 5.07 -11.88 5.57
N ARG A 188 5.79 -12.01 4.45
CA ARG A 188 7.21 -12.38 4.43
C ARG A 188 7.94 -11.48 3.46
N TYR A 189 9.13 -11.06 3.84
CA TYR A 189 10.00 -10.35 2.92
C TYR A 189 10.44 -11.27 1.75
N PRO A 190 10.71 -10.71 0.55
CA PRO A 190 11.14 -11.51 -0.60
C PRO A 190 12.48 -12.22 -0.35
N GLY A 191 12.61 -13.48 -0.77
CA GLY A 191 13.85 -14.26 -0.64
C GLY A 191 13.82 -15.37 0.41
N GLN A 192 12.85 -15.38 1.33
CA GLN A 192 12.59 -16.57 2.16
C GLN A 192 11.79 -17.61 1.38
N SER A 193 12.42 -18.60 0.74
CA SER A 193 11.72 -19.86 0.41
C SER A 193 11.29 -20.54 1.71
N ARG A 194 10.23 -21.37 1.69
CA ARG A 194 10.04 -22.30 2.81
C ARG A 194 11.31 -23.18 2.82
N ALA A 195 12.06 -23.17 3.92
CA ALA A 195 12.87 -24.33 4.26
C ALA A 195 11.91 -25.50 4.55
#